data_AF-A8PPP6-F1
#
_entry.id   AF-A8PPP6-F1
#
_cell.length_a   1.000
_cell.length_b   1.000
_cell.length_c   1.000
_cell.angle_alpha   90.00
_cell.angle_beta   90.00
_cell.angle_gamma   90.00
#
_symmetry.space_group_name_H-M   'P 1'
#
loop_
_entity.id
_entity.type
_entity.pdbx_description
1 polymer ?
#
loop_
_entity_poly.entity_id
_entity_poly.type
_entity_poly.pdbx_seq_one_letter_code
_entity_poly.pdbx_strand_id
1 'polypeptide(L)'
;MLIDIDNNKKNAAIKEFLATLLEKLEEEKKSIHDKKNIFEKQNRYYRVSQAYFYLELIDLGMKHLKNIQFESIDNIDSVRKLKEAEAFFSKHSNYFTCLKNIEFSECTSKINAQFLIYADIEIQLDALFDKANDLFRQQFNAEGDAIHELVFDFKRINRAYFKTNEINYEEYKLRALFIMDKAKLIVIEQDYHYKMLFANILLLILTLGTAFILNKAINGHFLFFQKINNAEPLEKLHQTLSQLSL
;
A
#
# COMPACT_ATOMS: atom_id res chain seq x y z
N MET A 1 -12.86 -16.50 -24.10
CA MET A 1 -13.72 -17.57 -23.54
C MET A 1 -13.04 -18.35 -22.42
N LEU A 2 -11.93 -19.09 -22.64
CA LEU A 2 -11.24 -19.80 -21.55
C LEU A 2 -10.57 -18.86 -20.53
N ILE A 3 -9.98 -17.75 -21.00
CA ILE A 3 -9.37 -16.70 -20.14
C ILE A 3 -10.44 -16.01 -19.28
N ASP A 4 -11.59 -15.68 -19.86
CA ASP A 4 -12.69 -15.04 -19.12
C ASP A 4 -13.28 -15.97 -18.05
N ILE A 5 -13.35 -17.28 -18.32
CA ILE A 5 -13.79 -18.28 -17.34
C ILE A 5 -12.81 -18.39 -16.17
N ASP A 6 -11.49 -18.35 -16.44
CA ASP A 6 -10.45 -18.40 -15.40
C ASP A 6 -10.43 -17.12 -14.54
N ASN A 7 -10.51 -15.94 -15.16
CA ASN A 7 -10.59 -14.68 -14.43
C ASN A 7 -11.86 -14.58 -13.57
N ASN A 8 -13.00 -15.07 -14.07
CA ASN A 8 -14.23 -15.14 -13.29
C ASN A 8 -14.10 -16.04 -12.05
N LYS A 9 -13.40 -17.18 -12.16
CA LYS A 9 -13.12 -18.04 -11.00
C LYS A 9 -12.20 -17.35 -9.99
N LYS A 10 -11.14 -16.70 -10.44
CA LYS A 10 -10.24 -15.91 -9.58
C LYS A 10 -10.98 -14.79 -8.84
N ASN A 11 -11.82 -14.05 -9.57
CA ASN A 11 -12.67 -13.00 -9.02
C ASN A 11 -13.63 -13.54 -7.96
N ALA A 12 -14.28 -14.67 -8.23
CA ALA A 12 -15.18 -15.31 -7.27
C ALA A 12 -14.44 -15.74 -5.99
N ALA A 13 -13.26 -16.35 -6.13
CA ALA A 13 -12.45 -16.78 -4.99
C ALA A 13 -12.01 -15.60 -4.10
N ILE A 14 -11.63 -14.46 -4.69
CA ILE A 14 -11.29 -13.25 -3.91
C ILE A 14 -12.53 -12.71 -3.19
N LYS A 15 -13.69 -12.67 -3.86
CA LYS A 15 -14.95 -12.21 -3.25
C LYS A 15 -15.35 -13.11 -2.07
N GLU A 16 -15.23 -14.42 -2.22
CA GLU A 16 -15.49 -15.41 -1.17
C GLU A 16 -14.54 -15.26 0.01
N PHE A 17 -13.24 -15.07 -0.26
CA PHE A 17 -12.25 -14.77 0.78
C PHE A 17 -12.63 -13.50 1.58
N LEU A 18 -12.97 -12.42 0.89
CA LEU A 18 -13.34 -11.15 1.53
C LEU A 18 -14.62 -11.29 2.38
N ALA A 19 -15.62 -12.03 1.88
CA ALA A 19 -16.84 -12.33 2.63
C ALA A 19 -16.55 -13.17 3.88
N THR A 20 -15.73 -14.22 3.74
CA THR A 20 -15.32 -15.09 4.85
C THR A 20 -14.55 -14.32 5.93
N LEU A 21 -13.63 -13.43 5.52
CA LEU A 21 -12.89 -12.60 6.47
C LEU A 21 -13.82 -11.63 7.20
N LEU A 22 -14.80 -11.04 6.50
CA LEU A 22 -15.77 -10.15 7.11
C LEU A 22 -16.65 -10.90 8.14
N GLU A 23 -17.10 -12.11 7.82
CA GLU A 23 -17.87 -12.96 8.75
C GLU A 23 -17.07 -13.28 10.01
N LYS A 24 -15.81 -13.69 9.87
CA LYS A 24 -14.93 -13.98 11.01
C LYS A 24 -14.66 -12.74 11.89
N LEU A 25 -14.57 -11.55 11.29
CA LEU A 25 -14.45 -10.31 12.06
C LEU A 25 -15.73 -10.00 12.84
N GLU A 26 -16.91 -10.26 12.27
CA GLU A 26 -18.19 -10.12 12.99
C GLU A 26 -18.29 -11.11 14.17
N GLU A 27 -17.82 -12.35 14.00
CA GLU A 27 -17.75 -13.33 15.08
C GLU A 27 -16.77 -12.90 16.18
N GLU A 28 -15.58 -12.43 15.81
CA GLU A 28 -14.57 -11.95 16.75
C GLU A 28 -15.08 -10.71 17.51
N LYS A 29 -15.77 -9.80 16.82
CA LYS A 29 -16.44 -8.62 17.41
C LYS A 29 -17.44 -9.04 18.49
N LYS A 30 -18.32 -10.00 18.19
CA LYS A 30 -19.30 -10.53 19.16
C LYS A 30 -18.58 -11.13 20.37
N SER A 31 -17.56 -11.95 20.15
CA SER A 31 -16.78 -12.57 21.24
C SER A 31 -16.12 -11.53 22.16
N ILE A 32 -15.57 -10.45 21.61
CA ILE A 32 -14.96 -9.38 22.40
C ILE A 32 -16.03 -8.60 23.16
N HIS A 33 -17.19 -8.35 22.54
CA HIS A 33 -18.31 -7.69 23.20
C HIS A 33 -18.80 -8.47 24.42
N ASP A 34 -18.94 -9.79 24.30
CA ASP A 34 -19.32 -10.66 25.42
C ASP A 34 -18.28 -10.63 26.55
N LYS A 35 -16.99 -10.72 26.21
CA LYS A 35 -15.89 -10.63 27.19
C LYS A 35 -15.86 -9.28 27.90
N LYS A 36 -16.06 -8.20 27.15
CA LYS A 36 -16.15 -6.83 27.69
C LYS A 36 -17.25 -6.73 28.74
N ASN A 37 -18.45 -7.21 28.42
CA ASN A 37 -19.60 -7.21 29.34
C ASN A 37 -19.31 -8.00 30.63
N ILE A 38 -18.57 -9.10 30.54
CA ILE A 38 -18.09 -9.86 31.72
C ILE A 38 -17.08 -9.04 32.53
N PHE A 39 -16.12 -8.37 31.87
CA PHE A 39 -15.11 -7.55 32.56
C PHE A 39 -15.71 -6.33 33.25
N GLU A 40 -16.73 -5.71 32.68
CA GLU A 40 -17.50 -4.61 33.30
C GLU A 40 -18.17 -5.08 34.59
N LYS A 41 -18.87 -6.23 34.55
CA LYS A 41 -19.47 -6.84 35.76
C LYS A 41 -18.45 -7.19 36.84
N GLN A 42 -17.21 -7.47 36.45
CA GLN A 42 -16.10 -7.79 37.36
C GLN A 42 -15.29 -6.56 37.81
N ASN A 43 -15.69 -5.34 37.43
CA ASN A 43 -14.95 -4.10 37.70
C ASN A 43 -13.48 -4.14 37.22
N ARG A 44 -13.21 -4.86 36.12
CA ARG A 44 -11.85 -4.99 35.54
C ARG A 44 -11.58 -3.90 34.51
N TYR A 45 -11.56 -2.65 34.95
CA TYR A 45 -11.50 -1.45 34.10
C TYR A 45 -10.39 -1.47 33.02
N TYR A 46 -9.19 -1.94 33.37
CA TYR A 46 -8.10 -2.08 32.40
C TYR A 46 -8.45 -3.00 31.23
N ARG A 47 -9.10 -4.15 31.50
CA ARG A 47 -9.51 -5.10 30.46
C ARG A 47 -10.68 -4.58 29.63
N VAL A 48 -11.55 -3.77 30.23
CA VAL A 48 -12.64 -3.08 29.51
C VAL A 48 -12.05 -2.09 28.51
N SER A 49 -11.08 -1.26 28.92
CA SER A 49 -10.40 -0.32 28.04
C SER A 49 -9.69 -1.03 26.88
N GLN A 50 -9.01 -2.15 27.14
CA GLN A 50 -8.42 -2.96 26.08
C GLN A 50 -9.48 -3.48 25.09
N ALA A 51 -10.60 -4.01 25.59
CA ALA A 51 -11.67 -4.51 24.73
C ALA A 51 -12.26 -3.41 23.84
N TYR A 52 -12.40 -2.17 24.33
CA TYR A 52 -12.82 -1.04 23.50
C TYR A 52 -11.85 -0.80 22.33
N PHE A 53 -10.54 -0.75 22.61
CA PHE A 53 -9.53 -0.58 21.57
C PHE A 53 -9.59 -1.68 20.51
N TYR A 54 -9.76 -2.95 20.92
CA TYR A 54 -9.92 -4.06 19.99
C TYR A 54 -11.19 -3.94 19.13
N LEU A 55 -12.31 -3.50 19.72
CA LEU A 55 -13.56 -3.30 18.99
C LEU A 55 -13.43 -2.20 17.93
N GLU A 56 -12.78 -1.07 18.26
CA GLU A 56 -12.51 0.00 17.31
C GLU A 56 -11.64 -0.48 16.14
N LEU A 57 -10.60 -1.27 16.43
CA LEU A 57 -9.75 -1.88 15.41
C LEU A 57 -10.53 -2.82 14.48
N ILE A 58 -11.42 -3.64 15.03
CA ILE A 58 -12.29 -4.52 14.24
C ILE A 58 -13.25 -3.71 13.37
N ASP A 59 -13.88 -2.67 13.92
CA ASP A 59 -14.76 -1.80 13.16
C ASP A 59 -14.05 -1.11 11.99
N LEU A 60 -12.81 -0.66 12.21
CA LEU A 60 -11.94 -0.14 11.15
C LEU A 60 -11.62 -1.20 10.10
N GLY A 61 -11.22 -2.42 10.51
CA GLY A 61 -10.93 -3.51 9.58
C GLY A 61 -12.14 -3.91 8.73
N MET A 62 -13.32 -4.01 9.34
CA MET A 62 -14.56 -4.29 8.63
C MET A 62 -14.93 -3.15 7.66
N LYS A 63 -14.70 -1.89 8.03
CA LYS A 63 -14.89 -0.75 7.15
C LYS A 63 -13.97 -0.82 5.92
N HIS A 64 -12.69 -1.16 6.12
CA HIS A 64 -11.76 -1.38 5.01
C HIS A 64 -12.28 -2.45 4.04
N LEU A 65 -12.70 -3.62 4.54
CA LEU A 65 -13.23 -4.70 3.70
C LEU A 65 -14.50 -4.30 2.93
N LYS A 66 -15.46 -3.66 3.59
CA LYS A 66 -16.71 -3.19 2.96
C LYS A 66 -16.44 -2.18 1.86
N ASN A 67 -15.43 -1.33 2.02
CA ASN A 67 -15.07 -0.30 1.05
C ASN A 67 -14.39 -0.84 -0.21
N ILE A 68 -13.86 -2.08 -0.18
CA ILE A 68 -13.17 -2.68 -1.33
C ILE A 68 -14.11 -2.72 -2.54
N GLN A 69 -15.38 -3.15 -2.35
CA GLN A 69 -16.35 -3.37 -3.44
C GLN A 69 -15.70 -4.06 -4.64
N PHE A 70 -15.03 -5.19 -4.40
CA PHE A 70 -14.12 -5.81 -5.38
C PHE A 70 -14.85 -6.18 -6.67
N GLU A 71 -14.49 -5.55 -7.79
CA GLU A 71 -15.12 -5.80 -9.09
C GLU A 71 -14.40 -6.94 -9.82
N SER A 72 -13.09 -6.77 -10.05
CA SER A 72 -12.26 -7.69 -10.84
C SER A 72 -10.76 -7.55 -10.50
N ILE A 73 -9.99 -8.62 -10.72
CA ILE A 73 -8.52 -8.63 -10.70
C ILE A 73 -7.88 -7.72 -11.77
N ASP A 74 -8.65 -7.32 -12.78
CA ASP A 74 -8.21 -6.41 -13.85
C ASP A 74 -8.66 -4.95 -13.59
N ASN A 75 -9.36 -4.68 -12.47
CA ASN A 75 -9.76 -3.34 -12.06
C ASN A 75 -8.76 -2.78 -11.04
N ILE A 76 -8.10 -1.67 -11.38
CA ILE A 76 -7.00 -1.13 -10.56
C ILE A 76 -7.47 -0.65 -9.19
N ASP A 77 -8.66 -0.05 -9.10
CA ASP A 77 -9.21 0.40 -7.83
C ASP A 77 -9.57 -0.78 -6.92
N SER A 78 -10.07 -1.88 -7.49
CA SER A 78 -10.36 -3.12 -6.75
C SER A 78 -9.08 -3.72 -6.17
N VAL A 79 -8.03 -3.82 -6.98
CA VAL A 79 -6.74 -4.38 -6.54
C VAL A 79 -6.03 -3.45 -5.56
N ARG A 80 -6.08 -2.13 -5.79
CA ARG A 80 -5.55 -1.12 -4.85
C ARG A 80 -6.19 -1.21 -3.48
N LYS A 81 -7.53 -1.21 -3.40
CA LYS A 81 -8.23 -1.33 -2.11
C LYS A 81 -7.97 -2.66 -1.42
N LEU A 82 -7.82 -3.75 -2.18
CA LEU A 82 -7.42 -5.04 -1.64
C LEU A 82 -6.02 -4.97 -1.01
N LYS A 83 -5.06 -4.30 -1.66
CA LYS A 83 -3.70 -4.06 -1.17
C LYS A 83 -3.66 -3.16 0.06
N GLU A 84 -4.47 -2.11 0.10
CA GLU A 84 -4.64 -1.26 1.28
C GLU A 84 -5.20 -2.06 2.47
N ALA A 85 -6.18 -2.93 2.23
CA ALA A 85 -6.69 -3.84 3.25
C ALA A 85 -5.62 -4.83 3.73
N GLU A 86 -4.88 -5.47 2.81
CA GLU A 86 -3.73 -6.34 3.15
C GLU A 86 -2.75 -5.60 4.08
N ALA A 87 -2.36 -4.36 3.73
CA ALA A 87 -1.44 -3.56 4.51
C ALA A 87 -2.00 -3.22 5.91
N PHE A 88 -3.29 -2.86 5.99
CA PHE A 88 -3.97 -2.58 7.26
C PHE A 88 -3.93 -3.81 8.19
N PHE A 89 -4.33 -4.98 7.71
CA PHE A 89 -4.34 -6.20 8.50
C PHE A 89 -2.93 -6.68 8.85
N SER A 90 -1.96 -6.53 7.94
CA SER A 90 -0.56 -6.86 8.21
C SER A 90 0.04 -6.01 9.32
N LYS A 91 -0.23 -4.69 9.31
CA LYS A 91 0.25 -3.76 10.33
C LYS A 91 -0.31 -4.07 11.72
N HIS A 92 -1.51 -4.63 11.78
CA HIS A 92 -2.25 -4.90 13.01
C HIS A 92 -2.45 -6.39 13.26
N SER A 93 -1.62 -7.26 12.68
CA SER A 93 -1.80 -8.72 12.70
C SER A 93 -1.90 -9.28 14.11
N ASN A 94 -1.15 -8.71 15.06
CA ASN A 94 -1.16 -9.10 16.48
C ASN A 94 -2.49 -8.83 17.19
N TYR A 95 -3.37 -8.02 16.60
CA TYR A 95 -4.66 -7.64 17.20
C TYR A 95 -5.85 -8.44 16.65
N PHE A 96 -5.67 -9.20 15.56
CA PHE A 96 -6.74 -9.96 14.93
C PHE A 96 -6.47 -11.46 15.07
N THR A 97 -7.24 -12.13 15.92
CA THR A 97 -7.07 -13.58 16.11
C THR A 97 -7.60 -14.37 14.91
N CYS A 98 -8.58 -13.83 14.18
CA CYS A 98 -9.11 -14.43 12.96
C CYS A 98 -8.07 -14.57 11.84
N LEU A 99 -7.00 -13.75 11.85
CA LEU A 99 -5.97 -13.76 10.80
C LEU A 99 -4.98 -14.91 10.91
N LYS A 100 -4.95 -15.67 12.02
CA LYS A 100 -3.98 -16.76 12.20
C LYS A 100 -4.02 -17.81 11.09
N ASN A 101 -5.18 -17.97 10.43
CA ASN A 101 -5.41 -18.95 9.37
C ASN A 101 -5.84 -18.30 8.06
N ILE A 102 -5.64 -17.00 7.89
CA ILE A 102 -6.08 -16.25 6.70
C ILE A 102 -4.90 -15.49 6.15
N GLU A 103 -4.52 -15.83 4.92
CA GLU A 103 -3.42 -15.15 4.24
C GLU A 103 -3.91 -14.40 3.00
N PHE A 104 -3.62 -13.09 2.96
CA PHE A 104 -3.85 -12.27 1.77
C PHE A 104 -2.96 -12.70 0.57
N SER A 105 -1.88 -13.46 0.82
CA SER A 105 -1.03 -14.09 -0.19
C SER A 105 -1.84 -14.93 -1.18
N GLU A 106 -2.90 -15.59 -0.69
CA GLU A 106 -3.76 -16.43 -1.50
C GLU A 106 -4.58 -15.61 -2.50
N CYS A 107 -4.95 -14.37 -2.16
CA CYS A 107 -5.62 -13.45 -3.07
C CYS A 107 -4.64 -12.81 -4.05
N THR A 108 -3.49 -12.35 -3.58
CA THR A 108 -2.51 -11.66 -4.44
C THR A 108 -1.89 -12.60 -5.48
N SER A 109 -1.68 -13.87 -5.16
CA SER A 109 -1.22 -14.88 -6.13
C SER A 109 -2.18 -15.10 -7.31
N LYS A 110 -3.45 -14.70 -7.18
CA LYS A 110 -4.46 -14.79 -8.25
C LYS A 110 -4.44 -13.57 -9.18
N ILE A 111 -3.67 -12.53 -8.85
CA ILE A 111 -3.59 -11.26 -9.59
C ILE A 111 -2.27 -11.20 -10.35
N ASN A 112 -2.31 -10.61 -11.55
CA ASN A 112 -1.09 -10.39 -12.34
C ASN A 112 -0.07 -9.53 -11.55
N ALA A 113 1.18 -9.98 -11.48
CA ALA A 113 2.24 -9.30 -10.73
C ALA A 113 2.46 -7.84 -11.16
N GLN A 114 2.43 -7.54 -12.47
CA GLN A 114 2.55 -6.16 -12.97
C GLN A 114 1.39 -5.28 -12.51
N PHE A 115 0.20 -5.86 -12.40
CA PHE A 115 -0.97 -5.14 -11.93
C PHE A 115 -0.93 -4.89 -10.41
N LEU A 116 -0.36 -5.81 -9.64
CA LEU A 116 -0.06 -5.59 -8.22
C LEU A 116 0.97 -4.47 -8.03
N ILE A 117 2.02 -4.44 -8.86
CA ILE A 117 3.03 -3.37 -8.83
C ILE A 117 2.39 -2.02 -9.17
N TYR A 118 1.53 -1.99 -10.19
CA TYR A 118 0.80 -0.77 -10.53
C TYR A 118 -0.05 -0.28 -9.35
N ALA A 119 -0.78 -1.18 -8.67
CA ALA A 119 -1.54 -0.83 -7.48
C ALA A 119 -0.64 -0.30 -6.34
N ASP A 120 0.52 -0.92 -6.10
CA ASP A 120 1.47 -0.47 -5.08
C ASP A 120 2.04 0.94 -5.39
N ILE A 121 2.29 1.25 -6.67
CA ILE A 121 2.71 2.59 -7.09
C ILE A 121 1.59 3.61 -6.83
N GLU A 122 0.34 3.30 -7.21
CA GLU A 122 -0.80 4.21 -6.99
C GLU A 122 -1.04 4.50 -5.50
N ILE A 123 -0.90 3.50 -4.62
CA ILE A 123 -1.02 3.70 -3.16
C ILE A 123 0.03 4.68 -2.65
N GLN A 124 1.27 4.55 -3.12
CA GLN A 124 2.36 5.45 -2.69
C GLN A 124 2.18 6.87 -3.24
N LEU A 125 1.63 7.00 -4.46
CA LEU A 125 1.29 8.30 -5.04
C LEU A 125 0.14 8.97 -4.27
N ASP A 126 -0.86 8.21 -3.82
CA ASP A 126 -1.93 8.75 -2.96
C ASP A 126 -1.39 9.20 -1.60
N ALA A 127 -0.50 8.42 -0.98
CA ALA A 127 0.16 8.82 0.26
C ALA A 127 1.01 10.10 0.08
N LEU A 128 1.66 10.24 -1.08
CA LEU A 128 2.44 11.43 -1.41
C LEU A 128 1.54 12.66 -1.65
N PHE A 129 0.38 12.46 -2.28
CA PHE A 129 -0.65 13.49 -2.45
C PHE A 129 -1.20 13.96 -1.10
N ASP A 130 -1.52 13.05 -0.17
CA ASP A 130 -1.95 13.41 1.18
C ASP A 130 -0.89 14.24 1.92
N LYS A 131 0.39 13.92 1.71
CA LYS A 131 1.49 14.70 2.25
C LYS A 131 1.60 16.10 1.64
N ALA A 132 1.36 16.25 0.34
CA ALA A 132 1.23 17.59 -0.26
C ALA A 132 0.10 18.39 0.39
N ASN A 133 -1.03 17.77 0.71
CA ASN A 133 -2.12 18.41 1.45
C ASN A 133 -1.71 18.87 2.86
N ASP A 134 -0.83 18.13 3.54
CA ASP A 134 -0.25 18.55 4.81
C ASP A 134 0.66 19.79 4.66
N LEU A 135 1.37 19.93 3.53
CA LEU A 135 2.20 21.12 3.25
C LEU A 135 1.33 22.36 3.02
N PHE A 136 0.23 22.25 2.27
CA PHE A 136 -0.71 23.36 2.12
C PHE A 136 -1.28 23.83 3.46
N ARG A 137 -1.62 22.89 4.36
CA ARG A 137 -2.08 23.24 5.72
C ARG A 137 -1.01 23.96 6.54
N GLN A 138 0.26 23.69 6.26
CA GLN A 138 1.42 24.32 6.88
C GLN A 138 1.88 25.59 6.14
N GLN A 139 1.16 26.02 5.10
CA GLN A 139 1.45 27.20 4.27
C GLN A 139 2.68 27.07 3.35
N PHE A 140 3.18 25.85 3.15
CA PHE A 140 4.22 25.52 2.16
C PHE A 140 3.58 25.25 0.79
N ASN A 141 2.98 26.28 0.20
CA ASN A 141 2.15 26.14 -1.00
C ASN A 141 2.97 25.73 -2.23
N ALA A 142 4.17 26.30 -2.42
CA ALA A 142 5.00 26.02 -3.60
C ALA A 142 5.46 24.55 -3.62
N GLU A 143 5.81 24.01 -2.45
CA GLU A 143 6.20 22.62 -2.29
C GLU A 143 5.00 21.67 -2.43
N GLY A 144 3.85 22.05 -1.88
CA GLY A 144 2.59 21.34 -2.09
C GLY A 144 2.22 21.24 -3.57
N ASP A 145 2.28 22.35 -4.31
CA ASP A 145 1.96 22.42 -5.74
C ASP A 145 2.92 21.54 -6.55
N ALA A 146 4.20 21.59 -6.24
CA ALA A 146 5.20 20.80 -6.94
C ALA A 146 5.02 19.29 -6.73
N ILE A 147 4.67 18.86 -5.51
CA ILE A 147 4.36 17.44 -5.24
C ILE A 147 3.07 17.02 -5.93
N HIS A 148 2.04 17.88 -5.97
CA HIS A 148 0.82 17.60 -6.72
C HIS A 148 1.08 17.42 -8.22
N GLU A 149 1.85 18.31 -8.84
CA GLU A 149 2.22 18.21 -10.26
C GLU A 149 2.96 16.89 -10.53
N LEU A 150 3.87 16.51 -9.63
CA LEU A 150 4.60 15.26 -9.73
C LEU A 150 3.69 14.04 -9.65
N VAL A 151 2.78 13.99 -8.67
CA VAL A 151 1.83 12.89 -8.54
C VAL A 151 0.99 12.77 -9.81
N PHE A 152 0.53 13.90 -10.33
CA PHE A 152 -0.22 13.95 -11.59
C PHE A 152 0.58 13.38 -12.77
N ASP A 153 1.84 13.81 -12.92
CA ASP A 153 2.73 13.34 -13.98
C ASP A 153 3.00 11.83 -13.89
N PHE A 154 3.23 11.30 -12.68
CA PHE A 154 3.38 9.86 -12.47
C PHE A 154 2.12 9.08 -12.82
N LYS A 155 0.96 9.49 -12.32
CA LYS A 155 -0.32 8.83 -12.64
C LYS A 155 -0.58 8.81 -14.15
N ARG A 156 -0.21 9.88 -14.86
CA ARG A 156 -0.32 9.94 -16.32
C ARG A 156 0.55 8.90 -17.01
N ILE A 157 1.84 8.79 -16.65
CA ILE A 157 2.73 7.82 -17.28
C ILE A 157 2.42 6.37 -16.87
N ASN A 158 1.95 6.15 -15.64
CA ASN A 158 1.50 4.83 -15.18
C ASN A 158 0.32 4.34 -16.02
N ARG A 159 -0.66 5.21 -16.26
CA ARG A 159 -1.80 4.89 -17.12
C ARG A 159 -1.36 4.56 -18.54
N ALA A 160 -0.44 5.34 -19.10
CA ALA A 160 0.10 5.11 -20.45
C ALA A 160 0.79 3.74 -20.56
N TYR A 161 1.55 3.33 -19.55
CA TYR A 161 2.26 2.05 -19.54
C TYR A 161 1.35 0.87 -19.16
N PHE A 162 0.74 0.89 -17.97
CA PHE A 162 0.03 -0.28 -17.42
C PHE A 162 -1.40 -0.47 -17.95
N LYS A 163 -2.06 0.60 -18.41
CA LYS A 163 -3.49 0.54 -18.79
C LYS A 163 -3.70 0.61 -20.30
N THR A 164 -3.06 1.56 -20.97
CA THR A 164 -3.29 1.79 -22.41
C THR A 164 -2.21 1.17 -23.29
N ASN A 165 -1.09 0.72 -22.71
CA ASN A 165 0.08 0.20 -23.44
C ASN A 165 0.56 1.16 -24.55
N GLU A 166 0.39 2.47 -24.35
CA GLU A 166 0.77 3.52 -25.29
C GLU A 166 2.28 3.71 -25.37
N ILE A 167 2.97 3.41 -24.26
CA ILE A 167 4.43 3.52 -24.15
C ILE A 167 5.01 2.17 -23.73
N ASN A 168 6.22 1.87 -24.20
CA ASN A 168 6.95 0.68 -23.76
C ASN A 168 7.68 0.94 -22.43
N TYR A 169 8.29 -0.12 -21.87
CA TYR A 169 8.96 -0.04 -20.57
C TYR A 169 10.16 0.92 -20.55
N GLU A 170 10.98 0.96 -21.60
CA GLU A 170 12.12 1.87 -21.66
C GLU A 170 11.67 3.33 -21.70
N GLU A 171 10.63 3.62 -22.47
CA GLU A 171 10.03 4.95 -22.51
C GLU A 171 9.39 5.33 -21.16
N TYR A 172 8.67 4.40 -20.53
CA TYR A 172 8.12 4.60 -19.18
C TYR A 172 9.21 4.93 -18.17
N LYS A 173 10.30 4.16 -18.17
CA LYS A 173 11.46 4.36 -17.30
C LYS A 173 12.11 5.72 -17.52
N LEU A 174 12.37 6.10 -18.77
CA LEU A 174 12.99 7.40 -19.10
C LEU A 174 12.10 8.57 -18.66
N ARG A 175 10.80 8.50 -18.92
CA ARG A 175 9.84 9.53 -18.49
C ARG A 175 9.74 9.61 -16.97
N ALA A 176 9.72 8.48 -16.27
CA ALA A 176 9.71 8.43 -14.81
C ALA A 176 10.98 9.04 -14.19
N LEU A 177 12.16 8.73 -14.74
CA LEU A 177 13.41 9.33 -14.30
C LEU A 177 13.42 10.85 -14.50
N PHE A 178 12.94 11.32 -15.64
CA PHE A 178 12.82 12.75 -15.90
C PHE A 178 11.88 13.47 -14.91
N ILE A 179 10.74 12.85 -14.54
CA ILE A 179 9.85 13.38 -13.51
C ILE A 179 10.58 13.43 -12.15
N MET A 180 11.36 12.39 -11.81
CA MET A 180 12.15 12.36 -10.57
C MET A 180 13.24 13.43 -10.52
N ASP A 181 13.93 13.68 -11.64
CA ASP A 181 14.97 14.71 -11.69
C ASP A 181 14.41 16.11 -11.47
N LYS A 182 13.21 16.39 -11.99
CA LYS A 182 12.47 17.62 -11.66
C LYS A 182 12.13 17.71 -10.16
N ALA A 183 11.75 16.58 -9.57
CA ALA A 183 11.38 16.47 -8.16
C ALA A 183 12.56 16.67 -7.19
N LYS A 184 13.77 16.35 -7.66
CA LYS A 184 14.98 16.24 -6.84
C LYS A 184 15.22 17.49 -5.99
N LEU A 185 14.93 18.68 -6.54
CA LEU A 185 15.08 19.94 -5.82
C LEU A 185 14.05 20.12 -4.70
N ILE A 186 12.82 19.64 -4.87
CA ILE A 186 11.75 19.72 -3.85
C ILE A 186 11.97 18.69 -2.73
N VAL A 187 12.47 17.50 -3.08
CA VAL A 187 12.62 16.37 -2.15
C VAL A 187 13.87 16.48 -1.28
N ILE A 188 14.95 17.06 -1.78
CA ILE A 188 16.24 17.13 -1.06
C ILE A 188 16.12 17.98 0.22
N GLU A 189 15.30 19.02 0.22
CA GLU A 189 15.19 19.96 1.35
C GLU A 189 14.09 19.60 2.37
N GLN A 190 13.24 18.61 2.07
CA GLN A 190 12.06 18.28 2.88
C GLN A 190 12.20 17.01 3.75
N ASP A 191 11.22 16.81 4.65
CA ASP A 191 11.13 15.72 5.65
C ASP A 191 11.47 14.33 5.07
N TYR A 192 12.15 13.52 5.91
CA TYR A 192 12.51 12.13 5.65
C TYR A 192 11.38 11.26 5.05
N HIS A 193 10.13 11.48 5.45
CA HIS A 193 8.99 10.70 4.95
C HIS A 193 8.73 10.91 3.45
N TYR A 194 8.96 12.11 2.91
CA TYR A 194 8.85 12.36 1.47
C TYR A 194 9.91 11.57 0.72
N LYS A 195 11.16 11.68 1.18
CA LYS A 195 12.31 10.96 0.59
C LYS A 195 12.05 9.46 0.50
N MET A 196 11.42 8.88 1.53
CA MET A 196 11.04 7.47 1.55
C MET A 196 9.98 7.10 0.49
N LEU A 197 8.88 7.86 0.41
CA LEU A 197 7.85 7.62 -0.60
C LEU A 197 8.43 7.72 -2.02
N PHE A 198 9.23 8.76 -2.27
CA PHE A 198 9.91 8.98 -3.54
C PHE A 198 10.86 7.84 -3.92
N ALA A 199 11.70 7.39 -2.99
CA ALA A 199 12.62 6.30 -3.22
C ALA A 199 11.89 4.98 -3.53
N ASN A 200 10.78 4.71 -2.84
CA ASN A 200 9.99 3.51 -3.06
C ASN A 200 9.29 3.51 -4.43
N ILE A 201 8.74 4.64 -4.85
CA ILE A 201 8.16 4.80 -6.19
C ILE A 201 9.24 4.56 -7.25
N LEU A 202 10.41 5.21 -7.13
CA LEU A 202 11.51 5.05 -8.07
C LEU A 202 11.95 3.59 -8.18
N LEU A 203 12.11 2.91 -7.05
CA LEU A 203 12.53 1.52 -7.01
C LEU A 203 11.49 0.58 -7.65
N LEU A 204 10.20 0.80 -7.38
CA LEU A 204 9.13 0.03 -8.01
C LEU A 204 9.13 0.19 -9.53
N ILE A 205 9.33 1.42 -10.01
CA ILE A 205 9.41 1.74 -11.45
C ILE A 205 10.65 1.09 -12.07
N LEU A 206 11.84 1.31 -11.49
CA LEU A 206 13.12 0.86 -12.07
C LEU A 206 13.29 -0.66 -12.08
N THR A 207 12.63 -1.35 -11.15
CA THR A 207 12.79 -2.79 -10.98
C THR A 207 11.55 -3.58 -11.37
N LEU A 208 10.46 -2.90 -11.76
CA LEU A 208 9.12 -3.50 -11.87
C LEU A 208 8.85 -4.41 -10.67
N GLY A 209 9.09 -3.90 -9.46
CA GLY A 209 8.91 -4.66 -8.22
C GLY A 209 9.86 -5.83 -7.98
N THR A 210 10.76 -6.20 -8.90
CA THR A 210 11.65 -7.37 -8.75
C THR A 210 12.57 -7.24 -7.53
N ALA A 211 13.12 -6.05 -7.29
CA ALA A 211 13.92 -5.79 -6.09
C ALA A 211 13.07 -5.78 -4.81
N PHE A 212 11.82 -5.32 -4.92
CA PHE A 212 10.85 -5.27 -3.81
C PHE A 212 10.42 -6.69 -3.38
N ILE A 213 10.16 -7.57 -4.34
CA ILE A 213 9.81 -8.98 -4.14
C ILE A 213 10.98 -9.73 -3.51
N LEU A 214 12.20 -9.57 -4.07
CA LEU A 214 13.41 -10.19 -3.51
C LEU A 214 13.66 -9.74 -2.07
N ASN A 215 13.53 -8.45 -1.76
CA ASN A 215 13.75 -7.99 -0.39
C ASN A 215 12.63 -8.37 0.58
N LYS A 216 11.35 -8.35 0.16
CA LYS A 216 10.26 -8.83 1.02
C LYS A 216 10.40 -10.32 1.32
N ALA A 217 10.83 -11.12 0.34
CA ALA A 217 11.09 -12.54 0.51
C ALA A 217 12.29 -12.84 1.44
N ILE A 218 13.34 -12.01 1.40
CA ILE A 218 14.55 -12.20 2.21
C ILE A 218 14.39 -11.61 3.62
N ASN A 219 13.76 -10.44 3.75
CA ASN A 219 13.80 -9.62 4.96
C ASN A 219 12.43 -9.31 5.58
N GLY A 220 11.31 -9.77 5.01
CA GLY A 220 9.96 -9.52 5.54
C GLY A 220 9.51 -8.06 5.51
N HIS A 221 10.31 -7.16 4.91
CA HIS A 221 10.09 -5.72 4.89
C HIS A 221 10.19 -5.16 3.47
N PHE A 222 9.46 -4.06 3.22
CA PHE A 222 9.63 -3.24 2.03
C PHE A 222 11.01 -2.55 2.07
N LEU A 223 11.66 -2.41 0.91
CA LEU A 223 13.01 -1.87 0.81
C LEU A 223 13.06 -0.46 1.41
N PHE A 224 13.84 -0.31 2.48
CA PHE A 224 14.13 0.94 3.20
C PHE A 224 12.85 1.54 3.84
N PHE A 225 12.61 1.54 5.15
CA PHE A 225 13.52 1.80 6.24
C PHE A 225 12.96 1.17 7.53
N GLN A 226 13.71 0.25 8.13
CA GLN A 226 13.70 0.25 9.60
C GLN A 226 14.31 1.58 10.06
N LYS A 227 13.88 2.08 11.21
CA LYS A 227 14.54 3.16 11.95
C LYS A 227 16.02 2.76 12.14
N ILE A 228 16.88 3.14 11.22
CA ILE A 228 18.31 2.84 11.28
C ILE A 228 19.02 4.17 11.13
N ASN A 229 19.74 4.52 12.20
CA ASN A 229 20.56 5.73 12.34
C ASN A 229 21.72 5.85 11.34
N ASN A 230 21.72 5.10 10.25
CA ASN A 230 22.87 5.02 9.34
C ASN A 230 22.45 5.53 7.97
N ALA A 231 22.95 6.71 7.62
CA ALA A 231 22.79 7.38 6.33
C ALA A 231 23.43 6.62 5.14
N GLU A 232 24.28 5.62 5.42
CA GLU A 232 25.07 4.86 4.44
C GLU A 232 24.26 4.17 3.31
N PRO A 233 23.12 3.51 3.55
CA PRO A 233 22.36 2.87 2.49
C PRO A 233 21.70 3.90 1.55
N LEU A 234 21.34 5.06 2.10
CA LEU A 234 20.78 6.18 1.33
C LEU A 234 21.85 6.85 0.47
N GLU A 235 23.06 7.03 1.01
CA GLU A 235 24.23 7.51 0.28
C GLU A 235 24.64 6.55 -0.84
N LYS A 236 24.59 5.23 -0.60
CA LYS A 236 24.85 4.24 -1.66
C LYS A 236 23.79 4.29 -2.74
N LEU A 237 22.50 4.43 -2.40
CA LEU A 237 21.45 4.61 -3.40
C LEU A 237 21.66 5.92 -4.17
N HIS A 238 21.99 7.01 -3.48
CA HIS A 238 22.28 8.30 -4.09
C HIS A 238 23.51 8.23 -5.01
N GLN A 239 24.56 7.52 -4.62
CA GLN A 239 25.75 7.24 -5.43
C GLN A 239 25.41 6.39 -6.65
N THR A 240 24.63 5.32 -6.50
CA THR A 240 24.20 4.50 -7.63
C THR A 240 23.33 5.31 -8.60
N LEU A 241 22.44 6.17 -8.09
CA LEU A 241 21.60 7.06 -8.90
C LEU A 241 22.40 8.18 -9.58
N SER A 242 23.48 8.66 -8.95
CA SER A 242 24.38 9.65 -9.57
C SER A 242 25.41 9.02 -10.51
N GLN A 243 25.69 7.71 -10.38
CA GLN A 243 26.46 6.93 -11.36
C GLN A 243 25.63 6.45 -12.54
N LEU A 244 24.30 6.41 -12.40
CA LEU A 244 23.35 6.16 -13.49
C LEU A 244 23.13 7.41 -14.38
N SER A 245 23.98 8.43 -14.25
CA SER A 245 24.01 9.62 -15.11
C SER A 245 24.15 9.23 -16.58
N LEU A 246 23.06 9.40 -17.32
CA LEU A 246 23.02 9.70 -18.75
C LEU A 246 23.15 11.22 -18.92
#